data_AF-A0A948BTE0-F1
#
_entry.id   AF-A0A948BTE0-F1
#
_cell.length_a   1.000
_cell.length_b   1.000
_cell.length_c   1.000
_cell.angle_alpha   90.00
_cell.angle_beta   90.00
_cell.angle_gamma   90.00
#
_symmetry.space_group_name_H-M   'P 1'
#
loop_
_entity.id
_entity.type
_entity.pdbx_description
1 polymer ?
#
loop_
_entity_poly.entity_id
_entity_poly.type
_entity_poly.pdbx_seq_one_letter_code
_entity_poly.pdbx_strand_id
1 'polypeptide(L)'
;MLTKRQKQALDFITSFQEKKGFSPLLEEIKKHLKLSSVSTAHHHVKKLQEAGYLQKEYNQPRALSTRNEKATIEVPLVGTIAAGQPIEAIETLGETITVSKDEVGKYGKNYALRVQGNSMIDEGIFDGDIVVIRKQEFADNGQTVVAIIDDNEATLKKLYREKNRIRLQPANPTLFPIYREEVEIRGVVVKIIRNLETQIEKEKVKDEKYIRRIDYSWDYRGEKTKTYTHGIHTYPAMFIPQVARRLLENYSRAGETICDIFCGSGSALIESRLLGRNAFGIDLNPLAIFLAKAKTTPINPSTLTNEYFKLLSEIEKIKETEIKKPIFNNIDFWFKEKVIIQLAKIKKAILKIKDEDMRNYFMVSFSETVRLSSNTKNGEFKLVRIKKEKLETYNPDVLGIFKKKTEANIKGMTDFYKDINKKAWTKIIYGDSSKANGIKDNSIDCIITSPPYGDSRTTVAYGQFSRLSAQWIDIFEDPNKASGVDNELLGGKATKTLEHTLDSKYLKDSLNKIAKIDEKRAKDVLSFYIGLNDCLKQAYKMLKPKKYFCLVVGNRLVKQVRIPTDFIIAELGEKIGFTCEDVFVRNIPGKRMPIKNSPTNIVGALEETMNKESIVVLRKD
;
A
#
# COMPACT_ATOMS: atom_id res chain seq x y z
N MET A 1 0.94 -17.78 51.78
CA MET A 1 0.00 -17.70 52.93
C MET A 1 0.13 -16.34 53.57
N LEU A 2 -0.97 -15.60 53.80
CA LEU A 2 -0.94 -14.28 54.44
C LEU A 2 -0.96 -14.40 55.96
N THR A 3 -0.14 -13.60 56.65
CA THR A 3 -0.23 -13.47 58.12
C THR A 3 -1.51 -12.74 58.52
N LYS A 4 -1.98 -12.94 59.76
CA LYS A 4 -3.19 -12.28 60.30
C LYS A 4 -3.15 -10.75 60.11
N ARG A 5 -1.97 -10.14 60.30
CA ARG A 5 -1.76 -8.69 60.13
C ARG A 5 -1.77 -8.25 58.66
N GLN A 6 -1.21 -9.04 57.76
CA GLN A 6 -1.27 -8.75 56.31
C GLN A 6 -2.69 -8.89 55.78
N LYS A 7 -3.47 -9.88 56.25
CA LYS A 7 -4.88 -10.02 55.90
C LYS A 7 -5.70 -8.81 56.35
N GLN A 8 -5.53 -8.38 57.61
CA GLN A 8 -6.18 -7.17 58.12
C GLN A 8 -5.81 -5.91 57.31
N ALA A 9 -4.56 -5.81 56.84
CA ALA A 9 -4.14 -4.70 55.99
C ALA A 9 -4.79 -4.76 54.61
N LEU A 10 -4.88 -5.95 54.00
CA LEU A 10 -5.56 -6.15 52.72
C LEU A 10 -7.06 -5.83 52.83
N ASP A 11 -7.74 -6.33 53.86
CA ASP A 11 -9.16 -6.10 54.10
C ASP A 11 -9.48 -4.61 54.29
N PHE A 12 -8.60 -3.89 55.02
CA PHE A 12 -8.74 -2.44 55.18
C PHE A 12 -8.53 -1.69 53.86
N ILE A 13 -7.51 -2.06 53.07
CA ILE A 13 -7.25 -1.43 51.77
C ILE A 13 -8.43 -1.65 50.82
N THR A 14 -8.97 -2.88 50.75
CA THR A 14 -10.12 -3.21 49.89
C THR A 14 -11.37 -2.44 50.31
N SER A 15 -11.73 -2.47 51.60
CA SER A 15 -12.94 -1.76 52.09
C SER A 15 -12.83 -0.24 51.97
N PHE A 16 -11.62 0.31 52.12
CA PHE A 16 -11.38 1.75 51.93
C PHE A 16 -11.57 2.15 50.46
N GLN A 17 -11.10 1.32 49.52
CA GLN A 17 -11.27 1.53 48.08
C GLN A 17 -12.73 1.44 47.66
N GLU A 18 -13.47 0.44 48.13
CA GLU A 18 -14.89 0.28 47.83
C GLU A 18 -15.71 1.49 48.30
N LYS A 19 -15.35 2.09 49.45
CA LYS A 19 -16.08 3.21 50.04
C LYS A 19 -15.68 4.58 49.50
N LYS A 20 -14.41 4.77 49.10
CA LYS A 20 -13.86 6.09 48.75
C LYS A 20 -13.44 6.22 47.28
N GLY A 21 -13.35 5.11 46.54
CA GLY A 21 -12.94 5.09 45.15
C GLY A 21 -11.43 5.27 44.91
N PHE A 22 -10.61 5.28 45.97
CA PHE A 22 -9.14 5.40 45.88
C PHE A 22 -8.46 4.70 47.07
N SER A 23 -7.15 4.46 46.97
CA SER A 23 -6.37 3.71 47.97
C SER A 23 -5.97 4.56 49.18
N PRO A 24 -5.96 3.98 50.40
CA PRO A 24 -5.54 4.68 51.61
C PRO A 24 -4.03 4.98 51.60
N LEU A 25 -3.63 6.06 52.27
CA LEU A 25 -2.23 6.41 52.53
C LEU A 25 -1.62 5.48 53.59
N LEU A 26 -0.29 5.38 53.59
CA LEU A 26 0.44 4.55 54.57
C LEU A 26 0.19 4.99 56.03
N GLU A 27 -0.05 6.28 56.27
CA GLU A 27 -0.46 6.80 57.59
C GLU A 27 -1.88 6.37 57.98
N GLU A 28 -2.80 6.28 57.02
CA GLU A 28 -4.17 5.80 57.27
C GLU A 28 -4.17 4.30 57.60
N ILE A 29 -3.34 3.53 56.89
CA ILE A 29 -3.11 2.10 57.15
C ILE A 29 -2.50 1.91 58.55
N LYS A 30 -1.46 2.68 58.90
CA LYS A 30 -0.84 2.65 60.23
C LYS A 30 -1.85 2.96 61.34
N LYS A 31 -2.64 4.02 61.18
CA LYS A 31 -3.65 4.45 62.17
C LYS A 31 -4.74 3.39 62.36
N HIS A 32 -5.25 2.81 61.27
CA HIS A 32 -6.30 1.81 61.32
C HIS A 32 -5.85 0.49 61.97
N LEU A 33 -4.64 0.02 61.64
CA LEU A 33 -4.08 -1.22 62.17
C LEU A 33 -3.38 -1.06 63.53
N LYS A 34 -3.33 0.18 64.06
CA LYS A 34 -2.61 0.57 65.29
C LYS A 34 -1.14 0.12 65.26
N LEU A 35 -0.44 0.42 64.15
CA LEU A 35 0.96 0.04 63.97
C LEU A 35 1.90 1.08 64.59
N SER A 36 3.05 0.64 65.10
CA SER A 36 4.03 1.48 65.77
C SER A 36 4.70 2.50 64.82
N SER A 37 4.77 2.22 63.51
CA SER A 37 5.41 3.11 62.53
C SER A 37 4.80 3.00 61.13
N VAL A 38 5.01 4.05 60.31
CA VAL A 38 4.66 4.06 58.87
C VAL A 38 5.48 3.02 58.10
N SER A 39 6.72 2.78 58.54
CA SER A 39 7.60 1.77 57.96
C SER A 39 7.03 0.35 58.10
N THR A 40 6.37 0.05 59.22
CA THR A 40 5.66 -1.23 59.42
C THR A 40 4.46 -1.37 58.49
N ALA A 41 3.71 -0.28 58.25
CA ALA A 41 2.63 -0.27 57.26
C ALA A 41 3.17 -0.51 55.83
N HIS A 42 4.27 0.17 55.48
CA HIS A 42 4.96 -0.02 54.20
C HIS A 42 5.45 -1.46 54.02
N HIS A 43 5.98 -2.09 55.07
CA HIS A 43 6.42 -3.49 55.05
C HIS A 43 5.26 -4.44 54.73
N HIS A 44 4.10 -4.27 55.36
CA HIS A 44 2.92 -5.10 55.08
C HIS A 44 2.39 -4.89 53.65
N VAL A 45 2.33 -3.65 53.17
CA VAL A 45 1.92 -3.34 51.79
C VAL A 45 2.88 -3.97 50.78
N LYS A 46 4.20 -3.83 51.00
CA LYS A 46 5.22 -4.43 50.13
C LYS A 46 5.11 -5.95 50.09
N LYS A 47 4.89 -6.60 51.24
CA LYS A 47 4.67 -8.05 51.30
C LYS A 47 3.39 -8.49 50.58
N LEU A 48 2.33 -7.70 50.64
CA LEU A 48 1.10 -7.95 49.88
C LEU A 48 1.30 -7.75 48.36
N GLN A 49 2.16 -6.82 47.96
CA GLN A 49 2.57 -6.65 46.55
C GLN A 49 3.43 -7.83 46.06
N GLU A 50 4.45 -8.22 46.83
CA GLU A 50 5.31 -9.38 46.53
C GLU A 50 4.51 -10.68 46.44
N ALA A 51 3.48 -10.83 47.28
CA ALA A 51 2.56 -11.96 47.26
C ALA A 51 1.45 -11.84 46.21
N GLY A 52 1.44 -10.78 45.38
CA GLY A 52 0.53 -10.62 44.24
C GLY A 52 -0.89 -10.15 44.57
N TYR A 53 -1.15 -9.73 45.81
CA TYR A 53 -2.47 -9.25 46.26
C TYR A 53 -2.71 -7.76 45.97
N LEU A 54 -1.64 -6.98 45.77
CA LEU A 54 -1.69 -5.55 45.43
C LEU A 54 -0.82 -5.26 44.20
N GLN A 55 -1.31 -4.46 43.25
CA GLN A 55 -0.52 -3.94 42.12
C GLN A 55 -0.34 -2.42 42.21
N LYS A 56 0.80 -1.92 41.73
CA LYS A 56 1.08 -0.48 41.67
C LYS A 56 0.84 0.04 40.25
N GLU A 57 -0.11 0.96 40.09
CA GLU A 57 -0.23 1.71 38.84
C GLU A 57 0.81 2.84 38.83
N TYR A 58 1.51 3.03 37.70
CA TYR A 58 2.50 4.10 37.58
C TYR A 58 1.79 5.47 37.49
N ASN A 59 2.39 6.45 38.18
CA ASN A 59 2.12 7.91 38.10
C ASN A 59 1.10 8.59 39.04
N GLN A 60 0.69 8.02 40.18
CA GLN A 60 0.02 8.80 41.25
C GLN A 60 0.34 8.34 42.69
N PRO A 61 0.33 9.23 43.70
CA PRO A 61 0.67 8.92 45.11
C PRO A 61 -0.34 8.01 45.83
N ARG A 62 -1.41 7.53 45.16
CA ARG A 62 -2.47 6.65 45.72
C ARG A 62 -2.82 5.46 44.81
N ALA A 63 -1.81 4.85 44.20
CA ALA A 63 -1.98 3.79 43.21
C ALA A 63 -1.68 2.38 43.78
N LEU A 64 -2.58 1.85 44.61
CA LEU A 64 -2.58 0.43 44.98
C LEU A 64 -3.90 -0.17 44.55
N SER A 65 -3.97 -1.13 43.63
CA SER A 65 -5.24 -1.81 43.29
C SER A 65 -5.26 -3.22 43.89
N THR A 66 -6.38 -3.60 44.51
CA THR A 66 -6.60 -4.97 45.01
C THR A 66 -7.07 -5.86 43.88
N ARG A 67 -6.51 -7.08 43.79
CA ARG A 67 -6.89 -8.04 42.75
C ARG A 67 -8.22 -8.71 43.14
N ASN A 68 -9.33 -8.06 42.84
CA ASN A 68 -10.61 -8.77 42.72
C ASN A 68 -10.55 -9.62 41.45
N GLU A 69 -10.76 -10.93 41.57
CA GLU A 69 -11.09 -11.78 40.42
C GLU A 69 -12.40 -11.25 39.83
N LYS A 70 -12.30 -10.34 38.86
CA LYS A 70 -13.46 -9.83 38.15
C LYS A 70 -14.08 -11.01 37.42
N ALA A 71 -15.35 -11.33 37.73
CA ALA A 71 -16.09 -12.34 36.98
C ALA A 71 -16.01 -12.01 35.48
N THR A 72 -15.49 -12.92 34.68
CA THR A 72 -15.40 -12.79 33.22
C THR A 72 -16.58 -13.49 32.56
N ILE A 73 -17.01 -12.98 31.42
CA ILE A 73 -17.97 -13.65 30.54
C ILE A 73 -17.37 -13.85 29.16
N GLU A 74 -17.76 -14.93 28.50
CA GLU A 74 -17.45 -15.16 27.09
C GLU A 74 -18.55 -14.55 26.23
N VAL A 75 -18.15 -13.73 25.26
CA VAL A 75 -19.06 -13.09 24.30
C VAL A 75 -18.76 -13.64 22.91
N PRO A 76 -19.74 -14.16 22.17
CA PRO A 76 -19.51 -14.69 20.83
C PRO A 76 -19.16 -13.58 19.84
N LEU A 77 -18.12 -13.78 19.04
CA LEU A 77 -17.79 -12.93 17.89
C LEU A 77 -18.60 -13.41 16.69
N VAL A 78 -19.66 -12.69 16.37
CA VAL A 78 -20.69 -13.14 15.43
C VAL A 78 -20.33 -12.83 13.98
N GLY A 79 -19.47 -11.85 13.70
CA GLY A 79 -19.08 -11.53 12.33
C GLY A 79 -18.41 -10.17 12.18
N THR A 80 -18.54 -9.58 10.98
CA THR A 80 -18.01 -8.25 10.65
C THR A 80 -19.14 -7.25 10.44
N ILE A 81 -18.90 -5.97 10.73
CA ILE A 81 -19.85 -4.89 10.50
C ILE A 81 -19.23 -3.73 9.75
N ALA A 82 -19.95 -3.23 8.76
CA ALA A 82 -19.55 -2.07 8.02
C ALA A 82 -19.70 -0.80 8.88
N ALA A 83 -18.61 -0.08 9.02
CA ALA A 83 -18.65 1.33 9.30
C ALA A 83 -19.04 2.11 8.02
N GLY A 84 -18.85 1.57 6.82
CA GLY A 84 -19.14 2.23 5.53
C GLY A 84 -20.54 1.98 4.96
N GLN A 85 -20.61 1.74 3.64
CA GLN A 85 -21.83 1.25 3.00
C GLN A 85 -22.21 -0.12 3.58
N PRO A 86 -23.51 -0.41 3.67
CA PRO A 86 -23.97 -1.50 4.51
C PRO A 86 -23.61 -2.86 3.85
N ILE A 87 -23.41 -3.92 4.65
CA ILE A 87 -22.98 -5.26 4.19
C ILE A 87 -23.84 -6.32 4.87
N GLU A 88 -24.12 -7.43 4.19
CA GLU A 88 -24.73 -8.64 4.76
C GLU A 88 -23.84 -9.23 5.88
N ALA A 89 -24.42 -9.47 7.05
CA ALA A 89 -23.68 -10.03 8.19
C ALA A 89 -23.34 -11.51 7.95
N ILE A 90 -22.06 -11.82 7.69
CA ILE A 90 -21.58 -13.20 7.57
C ILE A 90 -21.31 -13.76 8.98
N GLU A 91 -22.08 -14.76 9.40
CA GLU A 91 -21.91 -15.45 10.68
C GLU A 91 -20.59 -16.25 10.72
N THR A 92 -19.71 -15.92 11.65
CA THR A 92 -18.48 -16.69 11.89
C THR A 92 -18.74 -17.66 13.05
N LEU A 93 -18.91 -18.95 12.78
CA LEU A 93 -19.15 -19.95 13.83
C LEU A 93 -17.84 -20.25 14.58
N GLY A 94 -17.82 -19.97 15.90
CA GLY A 94 -16.89 -20.61 16.85
C GLY A 94 -15.87 -19.73 17.58
N GLU A 95 -15.80 -18.41 17.35
CA GLU A 95 -14.86 -17.51 18.06
C GLU A 95 -15.57 -16.79 19.21
N THR A 96 -14.99 -16.80 20.42
CA THR A 96 -15.48 -16.05 21.58
C THR A 96 -14.39 -15.10 22.09
N ILE A 97 -14.81 -13.96 22.63
CA ILE A 97 -13.93 -13.00 23.30
C ILE A 97 -14.25 -12.98 24.81
N THR A 98 -13.20 -12.89 25.64
CA THR A 98 -13.37 -12.80 27.10
C THR A 98 -13.40 -11.35 27.54
N VAL A 99 -14.45 -10.95 28.26
CA VAL A 99 -14.62 -9.58 28.79
C VAL A 99 -14.99 -9.61 30.27
N SER A 100 -14.67 -8.56 31.02
CA SER A 100 -15.10 -8.47 32.43
C SER A 100 -16.58 -8.09 32.52
N LYS A 101 -17.31 -8.73 33.44
CA LYS A 101 -18.74 -8.54 33.66
C LYS A 101 -19.12 -7.09 34.01
N ASP A 102 -18.21 -6.34 34.63
CA ASP A 102 -18.43 -4.93 34.97
C ASP A 102 -18.40 -4.02 33.73
N GLU A 103 -17.77 -4.44 32.64
CA GLU A 103 -17.55 -3.62 31.44
C GLU A 103 -18.70 -3.72 30.42
N VAL A 104 -19.59 -4.70 30.58
CA VAL A 104 -20.70 -5.00 29.65
C VAL A 104 -22.08 -4.97 30.32
N GLY A 105 -22.12 -4.71 31.63
CA GLY A 105 -23.34 -4.59 32.44
C GLY A 105 -23.81 -5.91 33.05
N LYS A 106 -24.53 -5.84 34.18
CA LYS A 106 -24.99 -7.01 34.96
C LYS A 106 -26.07 -7.86 34.27
N TYR A 107 -26.75 -7.33 33.26
CA TYR A 107 -27.89 -7.96 32.59
C TYR A 107 -27.91 -7.66 31.08
N GLY A 108 -28.21 -8.68 30.25
CA GLY A 108 -28.34 -8.57 28.79
C GLY A 108 -27.55 -9.61 28.02
N LYS A 109 -28.04 -10.03 26.84
CA LYS A 109 -27.26 -10.88 25.91
C LYS A 109 -26.33 -9.97 25.10
N ASN A 110 -25.04 -10.28 25.12
CA ASN A 110 -24.02 -9.53 24.37
C ASN A 110 -23.49 -10.37 23.21
N TYR A 111 -23.06 -9.70 22.15
CA TYR A 111 -22.34 -10.28 21.03
C TYR A 111 -21.28 -9.30 20.53
N ALA A 112 -20.28 -9.77 19.81
CA ALA A 112 -19.21 -8.95 19.28
C ALA A 112 -19.20 -8.95 17.76
N LEU A 113 -18.77 -7.83 17.16
CA LEU A 113 -18.55 -7.69 15.73
C LEU A 113 -17.20 -7.03 15.48
N ARG A 114 -16.52 -7.44 14.40
CA ARG A 114 -15.29 -6.81 13.92
C ARG A 114 -15.63 -5.66 12.98
N VAL A 115 -15.12 -4.48 13.26
CA VAL A 115 -15.42 -3.25 12.49
C VAL A 115 -14.64 -3.25 11.19
N GLN A 116 -15.32 -2.90 10.10
CA GLN A 116 -14.71 -2.70 8.79
C GLN A 116 -15.05 -1.29 8.26
N GLY A 117 -14.03 -0.44 8.12
CA GLY A 117 -14.13 0.94 7.66
C GLY A 117 -13.97 1.99 8.77
N ASN A 118 -14.07 3.27 8.39
CA ASN A 118 -13.64 4.40 9.22
C ASN A 118 -14.76 5.38 9.60
N SER A 119 -16.05 5.01 9.57
CA SER A 119 -17.10 6.01 9.81
C SER A 119 -17.28 6.45 11.26
N MET A 120 -16.63 5.76 12.20
CA MET A 120 -16.78 5.99 13.63
C MET A 120 -15.45 6.38 14.31
N ILE A 121 -14.51 6.95 13.54
CA ILE A 121 -13.15 7.29 14.03
C ILE A 121 -13.17 8.32 15.17
N ASP A 122 -14.09 9.28 15.16
CA ASP A 122 -14.20 10.30 16.23
C ASP A 122 -14.79 9.72 17.52
N GLU A 123 -15.43 8.54 17.44
CA GLU A 123 -15.82 7.73 18.61
C GLU A 123 -14.69 6.78 19.07
N GLY A 124 -13.50 6.91 18.48
CA GLY A 124 -12.37 6.05 18.77
C GLY A 124 -12.56 4.61 18.29
N ILE A 125 -13.47 4.37 17.34
CA ILE A 125 -13.71 3.06 16.71
C ILE A 125 -13.04 3.06 15.33
N PHE A 126 -11.99 2.25 15.17
CA PHE A 126 -11.22 2.16 13.94
C PHE A 126 -11.46 0.83 13.21
N ASP A 127 -11.11 0.81 11.93
CA ASP A 127 -11.06 -0.40 11.13
C ASP A 127 -10.23 -1.50 11.83
N GLY A 128 -10.81 -2.69 11.97
CA GLY A 128 -10.21 -3.83 12.65
C GLY A 128 -10.49 -3.92 14.15
N ASP A 129 -11.04 -2.88 14.80
CA ASP A 129 -11.46 -2.95 16.20
C ASP A 129 -12.60 -3.99 16.37
N ILE A 130 -12.68 -4.61 17.56
CA ILE A 130 -13.82 -5.46 17.93
C ILE A 130 -14.73 -4.64 18.82
N VAL A 131 -15.99 -4.48 18.42
CA VAL A 131 -17.01 -3.82 19.23
C VAL A 131 -17.89 -4.87 19.90
N VAL A 132 -18.14 -4.68 21.19
CA VAL A 132 -19.09 -5.48 21.96
C VAL A 132 -20.41 -4.75 21.99
N ILE A 133 -21.46 -5.46 21.60
CA ILE A 133 -22.81 -4.94 21.42
C ILE A 133 -23.74 -5.63 22.41
N ARG A 134 -24.51 -4.82 23.14
CA ARG A 134 -25.62 -5.31 23.95
C ARG A 134 -26.85 -5.42 23.05
N LYS A 135 -27.42 -6.63 22.96
CA LYS A 135 -28.61 -6.88 22.14
C LYS A 135 -29.83 -6.19 22.76
N GLN A 136 -30.38 -5.22 22.04
CA GLN A 136 -31.56 -4.46 22.42
C GLN A 136 -32.17 -3.81 21.16
N GLU A 137 -33.48 -3.59 21.17
CA GLU A 137 -34.25 -3.07 20.02
C GLU A 137 -34.47 -1.56 20.08
N PHE A 138 -34.07 -0.93 21.19
CA PHE A 138 -34.20 0.51 21.42
C PHE A 138 -32.85 1.09 21.78
N ALA A 139 -32.61 2.36 21.41
CA ALA A 139 -31.41 3.11 21.75
C ALA A 139 -31.75 4.60 21.89
N ASP A 140 -31.02 5.33 22.71
CA ASP A 140 -31.21 6.76 22.93
C ASP A 140 -30.45 7.62 21.90
N ASN A 141 -30.85 8.89 21.76
CA ASN A 141 -30.16 9.82 20.90
C ASN A 141 -28.69 9.99 21.31
N GLY A 142 -27.77 9.93 20.34
CA GLY A 142 -26.34 10.03 20.52
C GLY A 142 -25.62 8.70 20.80
N GLN A 143 -26.35 7.60 21.04
CA GLN A 143 -25.75 6.28 21.21
C GLN A 143 -25.23 5.71 19.89
N THR A 144 -24.10 4.99 19.94
CA THR A 144 -23.56 4.25 18.81
C THR A 144 -24.26 2.89 18.71
N VAL A 145 -24.95 2.65 17.59
CA VAL A 145 -25.85 1.51 17.39
C VAL A 145 -25.44 0.67 16.20
N VAL A 146 -25.81 -0.62 16.27
CA VAL A 146 -25.92 -1.48 15.09
C VAL A 146 -27.33 -1.30 14.55
N ALA A 147 -27.44 -0.64 13.40
CA ALA A 147 -28.69 -0.42 12.69
C ALA A 147 -28.71 -1.27 11.41
N ILE A 148 -29.85 -1.91 11.15
CA ILE A 148 -30.15 -2.51 9.85
C ILE A 148 -30.93 -1.47 9.04
N ILE A 149 -30.45 -1.22 7.83
CA ILE A 149 -31.07 -0.35 6.83
C ILE A 149 -31.17 -1.12 5.51
N ASP A 150 -32.02 -0.66 4.59
CA ASP A 150 -32.24 -1.12 3.19
C ASP A 150 -31.67 -2.51 2.79
N ASP A 151 -32.51 -3.43 2.30
CA ASP A 151 -32.07 -4.78 1.86
C ASP A 151 -31.32 -5.59 2.94
N ASN A 152 -31.64 -5.35 4.22
CA ASN A 152 -31.14 -6.08 5.40
C ASN A 152 -29.63 -5.89 5.67
N GLU A 153 -29.08 -4.75 5.29
CA GLU A 153 -27.67 -4.48 5.43
C GLU A 153 -27.33 -3.79 6.78
N ALA A 154 -26.26 -4.22 7.46
CA ALA A 154 -25.90 -3.73 8.79
C ALA A 154 -24.88 -2.59 8.76
N THR A 155 -25.09 -1.55 9.59
CA THR A 155 -24.16 -0.42 9.75
C THR A 155 -23.97 0.03 11.20
N LEU A 156 -22.79 0.57 11.50
CA LEU A 156 -22.46 1.19 12.79
C LEU A 156 -22.50 2.72 12.68
N LYS A 157 -23.40 3.38 13.43
CA LYS A 157 -23.61 4.85 13.41
C LYS A 157 -24.12 5.39 14.75
N LYS A 158 -24.05 6.71 14.97
CA LYS A 158 -24.79 7.37 16.05
C LYS A 158 -26.25 7.57 15.66
N LEU A 159 -27.17 7.18 16.54
CA LEU A 159 -28.60 7.34 16.32
C LEU A 159 -29.10 8.71 16.79
N TYR A 160 -29.89 9.40 15.97
CA TYR A 160 -30.65 10.58 16.38
C TYR A 160 -32.08 10.53 15.80
N ARG A 161 -33.09 10.56 16.66
CA ARG A 161 -34.50 10.71 16.26
C ARG A 161 -34.84 12.18 16.08
N GLU A 162 -35.32 12.51 14.90
CA GLU A 162 -35.85 13.82 14.49
C GLU A 162 -37.37 13.70 14.27
N LYS A 163 -38.11 14.82 14.20
CA LYS A 163 -39.60 14.82 14.22
C LYS A 163 -40.27 13.84 13.24
N ASN A 164 -39.71 13.66 12.04
CA ASN A 164 -40.30 12.83 10.98
C ASN A 164 -39.32 11.79 10.39
N ARG A 165 -38.17 11.56 11.02
CA ARG A 165 -37.12 10.66 10.50
C ARG A 165 -36.06 10.32 11.54
N ILE A 166 -35.27 9.31 11.23
CA ILE A 166 -34.10 8.88 11.98
C ILE A 166 -32.85 9.28 11.20
N ARG A 167 -31.91 9.95 11.87
CA ARG A 167 -30.57 10.27 11.37
C ARG A 167 -29.56 9.30 11.97
N LEU A 168 -28.93 8.51 11.12
CA LEU A 168 -27.75 7.71 11.43
C LEU A 168 -26.50 8.52 11.06
N GLN A 169 -25.87 9.09 12.07
CA GLN A 169 -24.75 10.00 11.94
C GLN A 169 -23.41 9.23 12.00
N PRO A 170 -22.55 9.33 10.98
CA PRO A 170 -21.17 8.89 11.11
C PRO A 170 -20.43 9.80 12.09
N ALA A 171 -19.58 9.23 12.94
CA ALA A 171 -18.57 9.95 13.71
C ALA A 171 -17.26 10.01 12.91
N ASN A 172 -17.37 10.61 11.72
CA ASN A 172 -16.28 10.92 10.82
C ASN A 172 -16.69 12.15 9.98
N PRO A 173 -15.92 13.26 10.00
CA PRO A 173 -16.29 14.51 9.35
C PRO A 173 -16.31 14.42 7.82
N THR A 174 -15.70 13.38 7.23
CA THR A 174 -15.64 13.19 5.77
C THR A 174 -16.80 12.37 5.21
N LEU A 175 -17.79 11.98 6.02
CA LEU A 175 -18.93 11.15 5.61
C LEU A 175 -20.26 11.85 5.90
N PHE A 176 -21.21 11.70 4.98
CA PHE A 176 -22.54 12.30 5.12
C PHE A 176 -23.48 11.46 6.01
N PRO A 177 -24.42 12.09 6.74
CA PRO A 177 -25.42 11.37 7.53
C PRO A 177 -26.40 10.59 6.64
N ILE A 178 -26.90 9.47 7.16
CA ILE A 178 -27.94 8.67 6.50
C ILE A 178 -29.28 8.99 7.18
N TYR A 179 -30.32 9.25 6.38
CA TYR A 179 -31.66 9.57 6.87
C TYR A 179 -32.65 8.52 6.42
N ARG A 180 -33.43 7.96 7.33
CA ARG A 180 -34.49 6.97 7.04
C ARG A 180 -35.73 7.26 7.89
N GLU A 181 -36.89 6.87 7.41
CA GLU A 181 -38.14 6.99 8.18
C GLU A 181 -38.15 6.00 9.34
N GLU A 182 -37.70 4.77 9.08
CA GLU A 182 -37.57 3.69 10.06
C GLU A 182 -36.20 3.02 9.95
N VAL A 183 -35.67 2.54 11.08
CA VAL A 183 -34.46 1.70 11.14
C VAL A 183 -34.66 0.62 12.19
N GLU A 184 -34.15 -0.58 11.94
CA GLU A 184 -34.17 -1.65 12.94
C GLU A 184 -32.87 -1.59 13.76
N ILE A 185 -32.98 -1.50 15.08
CA ILE A 185 -31.83 -1.54 15.99
C ILE A 185 -31.61 -2.97 16.45
N ARG A 186 -30.40 -3.50 16.22
CA ARG A 186 -29.99 -4.84 16.69
C ARG A 186 -29.17 -4.79 17.97
N GLY A 187 -28.65 -3.62 18.34
CA GLY A 187 -28.03 -3.39 19.63
C GLY A 187 -27.24 -2.09 19.74
N VAL A 188 -26.70 -1.85 20.94
CA VAL A 188 -25.92 -0.66 21.29
C VAL A 188 -24.49 -1.06 21.64
N VAL A 189 -23.50 -0.32 21.15
CA VAL A 189 -22.08 -0.55 21.47
C VAL A 189 -21.84 -0.19 22.93
N VAL A 190 -21.31 -1.15 23.70
CA VAL A 190 -21.01 -1.00 25.13
C VAL A 190 -19.52 -1.04 25.44
N LYS A 191 -18.72 -1.68 24.57
CA LYS A 191 -17.26 -1.75 24.74
C LYS A 191 -16.56 -1.80 23.38
N ILE A 192 -15.38 -1.19 23.31
CA ILE A 192 -14.46 -1.30 22.18
C ILE A 192 -13.24 -2.07 22.68
N ILE A 193 -12.89 -3.15 21.99
CA ILE A 193 -11.71 -3.95 22.25
C ILE A 193 -10.79 -3.76 21.06
N ARG A 194 -9.67 -3.11 21.35
CA ARG A 194 -8.57 -3.00 20.42
C ARG A 194 -7.59 -4.11 20.73
N ASN A 195 -7.22 -4.90 19.71
CA ASN A 195 -6.23 -5.94 19.91
C ASN A 195 -4.88 -5.28 20.20
N LEU A 196 -4.51 -5.24 21.49
CA LEU A 196 -3.27 -4.65 21.98
C LEU A 196 -2.02 -5.41 21.50
N GLU A 197 -2.15 -6.59 20.91
CA GLU A 197 -1.05 -7.26 20.21
C GLU A 197 -0.51 -6.41 19.05
N THR A 198 -1.36 -5.61 18.40
CA THR A 198 -0.91 -4.63 17.38
C THR A 198 -0.25 -3.39 18.01
N GLN A 199 -0.39 -3.19 19.33
CA GLN A 199 0.31 -2.18 20.13
C GLN A 199 1.59 -2.71 20.76
N ILE A 200 1.69 -4.00 21.11
CA ILE A 200 2.93 -4.63 21.60
C ILE A 200 4.00 -4.64 20.49
N GLU A 201 3.61 -4.73 19.21
CA GLU A 201 4.52 -4.47 18.08
C GLU A 201 4.93 -2.99 17.94
N LYS A 202 4.10 -2.04 18.38
CA LYS A 202 4.41 -0.60 18.36
C LYS A 202 5.21 -0.14 19.59
N GLU A 203 5.04 -0.78 20.74
CA GLU A 203 5.72 -0.41 21.99
C GLU A 203 7.12 -1.03 22.13
N LYS A 204 7.43 -2.10 21.38
CA LYS A 204 8.78 -2.70 21.33
C LYS A 204 9.72 -2.13 20.27
N VAL A 205 9.30 -1.12 19.50
CA VAL A 205 10.19 -0.31 18.66
C VAL A 205 9.81 1.17 18.78
N LYS A 206 10.01 1.76 19.97
CA LYS A 206 10.39 3.17 20.01
C LYS A 206 11.82 3.23 19.51
N ASP A 207 11.99 3.26 18.19
CA ASP A 207 13.27 3.64 17.62
C ASP A 207 13.37 5.16 17.77
N GLU A 208 14.29 5.62 18.62
CA GLU A 208 14.46 7.04 18.92
C GLU A 208 14.98 7.84 17.71
N LYS A 209 15.54 7.15 16.70
CA LYS A 209 16.22 7.78 15.57
C LYS A 209 15.28 8.18 14.42
N TYR A 210 14.37 7.30 14.01
CA TYR A 210 13.45 7.57 12.89
C TYR A 210 11.98 7.46 13.31
N ILE A 211 11.21 8.51 13.02
CA ILE A 211 9.78 8.57 13.34
C ILE A 211 8.99 8.52 12.03
N ARG A 212 8.06 7.55 11.93
CA ARG A 212 7.08 7.53 10.84
C ARG A 212 5.97 8.53 11.14
N ARG A 213 5.79 9.52 10.27
CA ARG A 213 4.66 10.46 10.34
C ARG A 213 3.56 10.01 9.38
N ILE A 214 2.42 9.60 9.93
CA ILE A 214 1.26 9.27 9.09
C ILE A 214 0.66 10.57 8.55
N ASP A 215 0.43 10.64 7.25
CA ASP A 215 -0.13 11.80 6.58
C ASP A 215 -1.10 11.38 5.47
N TYR A 216 -2.39 11.31 5.83
CA TYR A 216 -3.45 10.89 4.91
C TYR A 216 -3.72 11.90 3.79
N SER A 217 -3.19 13.12 3.85
CA SER A 217 -3.31 14.07 2.74
C SER A 217 -2.57 13.59 1.48
N TRP A 218 -1.69 12.60 1.61
CA TRP A 218 -1.01 11.94 0.50
C TRP A 218 -1.79 10.75 -0.06
N ASP A 219 -2.95 10.37 0.51
CA ASP A 219 -3.69 9.19 0.05
C ASP A 219 -4.23 9.38 -1.38
N TYR A 220 -4.77 10.55 -1.72
CA TYR A 220 -5.45 10.84 -3.00
C TYR A 220 -6.58 9.85 -3.33
N ARG A 221 -7.45 9.55 -2.34
CA ARG A 221 -8.55 8.60 -2.52
C ARG A 221 -9.57 9.14 -3.55
N GLY A 222 -9.89 8.31 -4.54
CA GLY A 222 -10.87 8.66 -5.59
C GLY A 222 -10.29 9.47 -6.75
N GLU A 223 -9.02 9.88 -6.68
CA GLU A 223 -8.37 10.65 -7.74
C GLU A 223 -8.13 9.82 -9.00
N LYS A 224 -8.24 10.47 -10.16
CA LYS A 224 -8.00 9.83 -11.46
C LYS A 224 -6.50 9.74 -11.72
N THR A 225 -5.96 8.53 -11.79
CA THR A 225 -4.52 8.28 -12.04
C THR A 225 -4.17 8.11 -13.52
N LYS A 226 -5.16 8.18 -14.42
CA LYS A 226 -5.02 7.95 -15.87
C LYS A 226 -5.31 9.19 -16.70
N THR A 227 -5.08 10.37 -16.13
CA THR A 227 -5.18 11.65 -16.85
C THR A 227 -4.02 11.82 -17.83
N TYR A 228 -4.14 12.74 -18.79
CA TYR A 228 -3.08 13.04 -19.76
C TYR A 228 -2.54 11.77 -20.44
N THR A 229 -1.22 11.68 -20.64
CA THR A 229 -0.54 10.52 -21.21
C THR A 229 -0.31 9.39 -20.21
N HIS A 230 -0.67 9.54 -18.92
CA HIS A 230 -0.52 8.46 -17.92
C HIS A 230 -1.33 7.22 -18.27
N GLY A 231 -2.49 7.41 -18.90
CA GLY A 231 -3.43 6.35 -19.26
C GLY A 231 -3.11 5.58 -20.54
N ILE A 232 -2.08 5.97 -21.30
CA ILE A 232 -1.85 5.51 -22.68
C ILE A 232 -1.48 4.03 -22.79
N HIS A 233 -0.89 3.46 -21.74
CA HIS A 233 -0.59 2.04 -21.66
C HIS A 233 -0.60 1.58 -20.21
N THR A 234 -1.15 0.39 -19.95
CA THR A 234 -1.07 -0.22 -18.62
C THR A 234 0.34 -0.72 -18.33
N TYR A 235 0.93 -0.37 -17.18
CA TYR A 235 2.20 -0.93 -16.71
C TYR A 235 2.07 -1.34 -15.23
N PRO A 236 2.83 -2.34 -14.74
CA PRO A 236 2.74 -2.77 -13.34
C PRO A 236 3.28 -1.72 -12.37
N ALA A 237 2.69 -1.67 -11.18
CA ALA A 237 3.17 -0.90 -10.02
C ALA A 237 3.67 0.53 -10.35
N MET A 238 2.90 1.27 -11.17
CA MET A 238 3.28 2.61 -11.59
C MET A 238 3.26 3.60 -10.42
N PHE A 239 4.22 4.52 -10.43
CA PHE A 239 4.25 5.65 -9.51
C PHE A 239 3.00 6.53 -9.72
N ILE A 240 2.27 6.80 -8.63
CA ILE A 240 1.02 7.57 -8.64
C ILE A 240 1.31 9.03 -9.03
N PRO A 241 0.67 9.57 -10.10
CA PRO A 241 0.96 10.91 -10.61
C PRO A 241 0.82 12.03 -9.56
N GLN A 242 -0.21 11.96 -8.72
CA GLN A 242 -0.49 12.96 -7.68
C GLN A 242 0.63 13.02 -6.62
N VAL A 243 1.24 11.88 -6.30
CA VAL A 243 2.37 11.83 -5.37
C VAL A 243 3.62 12.41 -6.02
N ALA A 244 3.92 11.99 -7.27
CA ALA A 244 5.03 12.55 -8.02
C ALA A 244 4.90 14.08 -8.16
N ARG A 245 3.70 14.59 -8.51
CA ARG A 245 3.40 16.03 -8.60
C ARG A 245 3.72 16.75 -7.30
N ARG A 246 3.16 16.30 -6.18
CA ARG A 246 3.35 16.98 -4.89
C ARG A 246 4.80 16.92 -4.41
N LEU A 247 5.52 15.84 -4.68
CA LEU A 247 6.97 15.78 -4.41
C LEU A 247 7.74 16.81 -5.26
N LEU A 248 7.43 16.92 -6.55
CA LEU A 248 8.06 17.91 -7.43
C LEU A 248 7.72 19.36 -7.01
N GLU A 249 6.51 19.62 -6.55
CA GLU A 249 6.10 20.94 -6.04
C GLU A 249 6.81 21.30 -4.74
N ASN A 250 6.99 20.33 -3.83
CA ASN A 250 7.62 20.57 -2.53
C ASN A 250 9.15 20.68 -2.61
N TYR A 251 9.79 19.91 -3.51
CA TYR A 251 11.24 19.70 -3.48
C TYR A 251 11.99 20.15 -4.73
N SER A 252 11.28 20.73 -5.71
CA SER A 252 11.89 21.31 -6.92
C SER A 252 11.12 22.55 -7.41
N ARG A 253 11.71 23.31 -8.32
CA ARG A 253 11.12 24.50 -8.95
C ARG A 253 11.05 24.36 -10.47
N ALA A 254 10.17 25.12 -11.11
CA ALA A 254 10.11 25.17 -12.57
C ALA A 254 11.47 25.58 -13.15
N GLY A 255 11.87 24.95 -14.27
CA GLY A 255 13.18 25.13 -14.91
C GLY A 255 14.31 24.28 -14.31
N GLU A 256 14.17 23.77 -13.08
CA GLU A 256 15.15 22.86 -12.49
C GLU A 256 15.18 21.49 -13.19
N THR A 257 16.28 20.75 -13.01
CA THR A 257 16.45 19.43 -13.60
C THR A 257 16.26 18.35 -12.54
N ILE A 258 15.28 17.47 -12.76
CA ILE A 258 15.01 16.34 -11.87
C ILE A 258 15.51 15.03 -12.47
N CYS A 259 15.61 14.00 -11.64
CA CYS A 259 15.82 12.64 -12.11
C CYS A 259 14.88 11.65 -11.42
N ASP A 260 14.34 10.71 -12.20
CA ASP A 260 13.73 9.48 -11.69
C ASP A 260 14.64 8.31 -12.08
N ILE A 261 15.32 7.74 -11.09
CA ILE A 261 16.29 6.65 -11.30
C ILE A 261 15.62 5.27 -11.44
N PHE A 262 14.30 5.18 -11.32
CA PHE A 262 13.52 3.97 -11.60
C PHE A 262 12.24 4.38 -12.34
N CYS A 263 12.42 5.03 -13.49
CA CYS A 263 11.33 5.82 -14.08
C CYS A 263 10.16 4.98 -14.57
N GLY A 264 10.35 3.67 -14.79
CA GLY A 264 9.32 2.79 -15.31
C GLY A 264 8.72 3.36 -16.60
N SER A 265 7.40 3.41 -16.69
CA SER A 265 6.69 4.01 -17.83
C SER A 265 6.59 5.55 -17.78
N GLY A 266 7.32 6.21 -16.87
CA GLY A 266 7.58 7.65 -16.90
C GLY A 266 6.57 8.54 -16.17
N SER A 267 5.85 8.08 -15.14
CA SER A 267 4.88 8.94 -14.42
C SER A 267 5.50 10.23 -13.89
N ALA A 268 6.66 10.14 -13.20
CA ALA A 268 7.37 11.32 -12.70
C ALA A 268 7.84 12.25 -13.82
N LEU A 269 8.21 11.68 -14.98
CA LEU A 269 8.66 12.44 -16.14
C LEU A 269 7.53 13.23 -16.79
N ILE A 270 6.33 12.65 -16.86
CA ILE A 270 5.12 13.34 -17.37
C ILE A 270 4.76 14.50 -16.46
N GLU A 271 4.74 14.27 -15.14
CA GLU A 271 4.47 15.35 -14.16
C GLU A 271 5.54 16.44 -14.20
N SER A 272 6.81 16.07 -14.42
CA SER A 272 7.90 17.04 -14.59
C SER A 272 7.64 17.96 -15.79
N ARG A 273 7.20 17.40 -16.93
CA ARG A 273 6.86 18.18 -18.13
C ARG A 273 5.68 19.13 -17.91
N LEU A 274 4.62 18.64 -17.25
CA LEU A 274 3.43 19.44 -16.89
C LEU A 274 3.79 20.59 -15.95
N LEU A 275 4.69 20.35 -15.00
CA LEU A 275 5.16 21.35 -14.05
C LEU A 275 6.34 22.19 -14.58
N GLY A 276 6.77 21.99 -15.83
CA GLY A 276 7.86 22.75 -16.45
C GLY A 276 9.25 22.53 -15.85
N ARG A 277 9.54 21.33 -15.35
CA ARG A 277 10.89 20.86 -14.99
C ARG A 277 11.51 20.05 -16.13
N ASN A 278 12.83 20.13 -16.24
CA ASN A 278 13.61 19.21 -17.07
C ASN A 278 13.74 17.88 -16.34
N ALA A 279 13.79 16.75 -17.06
CA ALA A 279 13.81 15.45 -16.40
C ALA A 279 14.74 14.44 -17.10
N PHE A 280 15.52 13.73 -16.30
CA PHE A 280 16.12 12.46 -16.67
C PHE A 280 15.28 11.29 -16.12
N GLY A 281 15.06 10.26 -16.93
CA GLY A 281 14.51 8.98 -16.48
C GLY A 281 15.47 7.85 -16.78
N ILE A 282 15.74 6.98 -15.80
CA ILE A 282 16.57 5.80 -15.96
C ILE A 282 15.74 4.56 -15.66
N ASP A 283 15.79 3.58 -16.55
CA ASP A 283 15.19 2.26 -16.32
C ASP A 283 15.92 1.18 -17.15
N LEU A 284 15.88 -0.05 -16.65
CA LEU A 284 16.50 -1.21 -17.28
C LEU A 284 15.52 -2.02 -18.13
N ASN A 285 14.20 -1.78 -18.02
CA ASN A 285 13.20 -2.50 -18.79
C ASN A 285 12.99 -1.82 -20.16
N PRO A 286 13.31 -2.49 -21.29
CA PRO A 286 13.16 -1.89 -22.62
C PRO A 286 11.74 -1.43 -22.96
N LEU A 287 10.71 -2.19 -22.51
CA LEU A 287 9.32 -1.77 -22.70
C LEU A 287 9.01 -0.51 -21.88
N ALA A 288 9.48 -0.45 -20.63
CA ALA A 288 9.27 0.72 -19.78
C ALA A 288 9.85 1.99 -20.43
N ILE A 289 11.09 1.89 -20.92
CA ILE A 289 11.78 2.96 -21.66
C ILE A 289 11.00 3.36 -22.92
N PHE A 290 10.55 2.39 -23.71
CA PHE A 290 9.75 2.64 -24.91
C PHE A 290 8.46 3.41 -24.59
N LEU A 291 7.74 2.97 -23.55
CA LEU A 291 6.52 3.63 -23.08
C LEU A 291 6.81 5.04 -22.54
N ALA A 292 7.85 5.21 -21.73
CA ALA A 292 8.22 6.50 -21.17
C ALA A 292 8.54 7.52 -22.28
N LYS A 293 9.24 7.11 -23.34
CA LYS A 293 9.54 7.95 -24.51
C LYS A 293 8.24 8.43 -25.17
N ALA A 294 7.40 7.50 -25.59
CA ALA A 294 6.13 7.84 -26.26
C ALA A 294 5.18 8.68 -25.39
N LYS A 295 5.15 8.45 -24.07
CA LYS A 295 4.27 9.20 -23.14
C LYS A 295 4.77 10.62 -22.83
N THR A 296 6.06 10.90 -23.01
CA THR A 296 6.67 12.20 -22.66
C THR A 296 6.99 13.06 -23.88
N THR A 297 7.05 12.47 -25.08
CA THR A 297 7.20 13.19 -26.34
C THR A 297 5.89 13.87 -26.74
N PRO A 298 5.83 15.21 -26.79
CA PRO A 298 4.62 15.91 -27.20
C PRO A 298 4.43 15.85 -28.71
N ILE A 299 3.27 15.35 -29.15
CA ILE A 299 2.90 15.29 -30.57
C ILE A 299 1.73 16.24 -30.80
N ASN A 300 1.80 17.04 -31.87
CA ASN A 300 0.72 17.96 -32.22
C ASN A 300 -0.58 17.17 -32.48
N PRO A 301 -1.70 17.51 -31.80
CA PRO A 301 -2.94 16.74 -31.90
C PRO A 301 -3.52 16.68 -33.30
N SER A 302 -3.51 17.79 -34.04
CA SER A 302 -4.07 17.85 -35.40
C SER A 302 -3.29 16.95 -36.35
N THR A 303 -1.96 16.96 -36.29
CA THR A 303 -1.14 16.07 -37.12
C THR A 303 -1.29 14.61 -36.72
N LEU A 304 -1.41 14.33 -35.43
CA LEU A 304 -1.59 12.97 -34.90
C LEU A 304 -2.94 12.37 -35.33
N THR A 305 -4.02 13.14 -35.23
CA THR A 305 -5.36 12.72 -35.67
C THR A 305 -5.42 12.48 -37.18
N ASN A 306 -4.79 13.33 -37.98
CA ASN A 306 -4.71 13.13 -39.42
C ASN A 306 -3.95 11.84 -39.78
N GLU A 307 -2.83 11.58 -39.11
CA GLU A 307 -2.06 10.36 -39.33
C GLU A 307 -2.82 9.11 -38.86
N TYR A 308 -3.60 9.22 -37.79
CA TYR A 308 -4.48 8.14 -37.33
C TYR A 308 -5.50 7.71 -38.40
N PHE A 309 -6.18 8.65 -39.06
CA PHE A 309 -7.13 8.30 -40.12
C PHE A 309 -6.45 7.66 -41.33
N LYS A 310 -5.26 8.15 -41.73
CA LYS A 310 -4.46 7.50 -42.77
C LYS A 310 -4.06 6.08 -42.37
N LEU A 311 -3.62 5.89 -41.13
CA LEU A 311 -3.25 4.59 -40.58
C LEU A 311 -4.43 3.60 -40.67
N LEU A 312 -5.65 4.02 -40.30
CA LEU A 312 -6.83 3.16 -40.43
C LEU A 312 -7.10 2.74 -41.88
N SER A 313 -7.05 3.68 -42.82
CA SER A 313 -7.21 3.38 -44.25
C SER A 313 -6.12 2.43 -44.75
N GLU A 314 -4.90 2.57 -44.26
CA GLU A 314 -3.78 1.71 -44.64
C GLU A 314 -3.94 0.28 -44.09
N ILE A 315 -4.42 0.13 -42.85
CA ILE A 315 -4.70 -1.20 -42.25
C ILE A 315 -5.70 -1.99 -43.10
N GLU A 316 -6.73 -1.32 -43.63
CA GLU A 316 -7.77 -1.94 -44.46
C GLU A 316 -7.24 -2.40 -45.82
N LYS A 317 -6.26 -1.70 -46.39
CA LYS A 317 -5.66 -2.03 -47.70
C LYS A 317 -4.72 -3.24 -47.65
N ILE A 318 -4.11 -3.53 -46.50
CA ILE A 318 -3.12 -4.60 -46.36
C ILE A 318 -3.80 -5.97 -46.49
N LYS A 319 -3.38 -6.73 -47.50
CA LYS A 319 -3.85 -8.10 -47.75
C LYS A 319 -3.14 -9.08 -46.83
N GLU A 320 -3.78 -10.22 -46.56
CA GLU A 320 -3.20 -11.27 -45.72
C GLU A 320 -1.94 -11.90 -46.34
N THR A 321 -1.84 -11.90 -47.68
CA THR A 321 -0.64 -12.37 -48.39
C THR A 321 0.58 -11.47 -48.17
N GLU A 322 0.37 -10.24 -47.69
CA GLU A 322 1.44 -9.26 -47.53
C GLU A 322 1.99 -9.22 -46.10
N ILE A 323 1.35 -9.88 -45.13
CA ILE A 323 1.79 -9.84 -43.73
C ILE A 323 2.85 -10.90 -43.45
N LYS A 324 3.83 -10.51 -42.62
CA LYS A 324 4.76 -11.45 -42.00
C LYS A 324 4.27 -11.74 -40.59
N LYS A 325 3.90 -13.00 -40.33
CA LYS A 325 3.57 -13.44 -38.97
C LYS A 325 4.83 -13.36 -38.10
N PRO A 326 4.74 -12.85 -36.86
CA PRO A 326 5.87 -12.89 -35.95
C PRO A 326 6.18 -14.35 -35.57
N ILE A 327 7.45 -14.63 -35.33
CA ILE A 327 7.94 -15.96 -34.97
C ILE A 327 8.50 -15.86 -33.55
N PHE A 328 7.76 -16.40 -32.58
CA PHE A 328 8.23 -16.56 -31.20
C PHE A 328 7.54 -17.74 -30.53
N ASN A 329 8.14 -18.24 -29.45
CA ASN A 329 7.72 -19.48 -28.80
C ASN A 329 6.26 -19.41 -28.32
N ASN A 330 5.48 -20.44 -28.64
CA ASN A 330 4.10 -20.64 -28.22
C ASN A 330 3.12 -19.55 -28.68
N ILE A 331 3.31 -18.94 -29.85
CA ILE A 331 2.39 -17.90 -30.35
C ILE A 331 0.92 -18.35 -30.41
N ASP A 332 0.63 -19.55 -30.92
CA ASP A 332 -0.73 -20.09 -31.04
C ASP A 332 -1.38 -20.43 -29.69
N PHE A 333 -0.56 -20.62 -28.65
CA PHE A 333 -1.06 -20.75 -27.29
C PHE A 333 -1.64 -19.41 -26.80
N TRP A 334 -0.96 -18.31 -27.11
CA TRP A 334 -1.31 -16.97 -26.62
C TRP A 334 -2.26 -16.20 -27.54
N PHE A 335 -2.37 -16.57 -28.81
CA PHE A 335 -3.20 -15.88 -29.79
C PHE A 335 -3.91 -16.87 -30.71
N LYS A 336 -5.15 -16.56 -31.07
CA LYS A 336 -5.83 -17.27 -32.16
C LYS A 336 -5.26 -16.81 -33.50
N GLU A 337 -5.24 -17.68 -34.50
CA GLU A 337 -4.75 -17.39 -35.86
C GLU A 337 -5.31 -16.09 -36.45
N LYS A 338 -6.64 -15.88 -36.36
CA LYS A 338 -7.28 -14.62 -36.80
C LYS A 338 -6.74 -13.37 -36.09
N VAL A 339 -6.43 -13.49 -34.79
CA VAL A 339 -5.86 -12.39 -34.00
C VAL A 339 -4.42 -12.10 -34.45
N ILE A 340 -3.62 -13.14 -34.72
CA ILE A 340 -2.25 -12.99 -35.25
C ILE A 340 -2.27 -12.22 -36.57
N ILE A 341 -3.15 -12.60 -37.50
CA ILE A 341 -3.29 -11.93 -38.80
C ILE A 341 -3.65 -10.45 -38.62
N GLN A 342 -4.66 -10.13 -37.80
CA GLN A 342 -5.09 -8.75 -37.58
C GLN A 342 -4.01 -7.90 -36.92
N LEU A 343 -3.33 -8.42 -35.89
CA LEU A 343 -2.20 -7.73 -35.25
C LEU A 343 -1.05 -7.49 -36.24
N ALA A 344 -0.73 -8.46 -37.09
CA ALA A 344 0.33 -8.32 -38.10
C ALA A 344 0.00 -7.24 -39.14
N LYS A 345 -1.27 -7.11 -39.56
CA LYS A 345 -1.72 -6.00 -40.43
C LYS A 345 -1.52 -4.65 -39.77
N ILE A 346 -1.96 -4.49 -38.52
CA ILE A 346 -1.81 -3.24 -37.76
C ILE A 346 -0.33 -2.87 -37.62
N LYS A 347 0.51 -3.82 -37.18
CA LYS A 347 1.96 -3.59 -37.06
C LYS A 347 2.58 -3.17 -38.39
N LYS A 348 2.26 -3.87 -39.48
CA LYS A 348 2.78 -3.55 -40.82
C LYS A 348 2.39 -2.13 -41.25
N ALA A 349 1.16 -1.71 -41.00
CA ALA A 349 0.70 -0.35 -41.30
C ALA A 349 1.45 0.71 -40.48
N ILE A 350 1.62 0.48 -39.17
CA ILE A 350 2.37 1.38 -38.28
C ILE A 350 3.83 1.54 -38.75
N LEU A 351 4.47 0.45 -39.19
CA LEU A 351 5.85 0.49 -39.69
C LEU A 351 6.03 1.31 -40.98
N LYS A 352 4.94 1.62 -41.71
CA LYS A 352 5.00 2.51 -42.89
C LYS A 352 5.04 4.01 -42.51
N ILE A 353 4.73 4.37 -41.26
CA ILE A 353 4.75 5.75 -40.79
C ILE A 353 6.20 6.23 -40.73
N LYS A 354 6.50 7.33 -41.46
CA LYS A 354 7.85 7.89 -41.58
C LYS A 354 8.31 8.55 -40.29
N ASP A 355 7.46 9.39 -39.71
CA ASP A 355 7.73 10.09 -38.46
C ASP A 355 7.88 9.09 -37.31
N GLU A 356 9.05 9.08 -36.67
CA GLU A 356 9.38 8.11 -35.64
C GLU A 356 8.55 8.29 -34.38
N ASP A 357 8.26 9.53 -33.98
CA ASP A 357 7.50 9.81 -32.76
C ASP A 357 6.04 9.36 -32.93
N MET A 358 5.42 9.64 -34.08
CA MET A 358 4.09 9.13 -34.42
C MET A 358 4.08 7.61 -34.52
N ARG A 359 5.07 7.02 -35.18
CA ARG A 359 5.20 5.56 -35.29
C ARG A 359 5.29 4.91 -33.91
N ASN A 360 6.14 5.43 -33.03
CA ASN A 360 6.30 4.94 -31.66
C ASN A 360 5.01 5.11 -30.86
N TYR A 361 4.33 6.24 -31.01
CA TYR A 361 3.07 6.51 -30.34
C TYR A 361 1.96 5.52 -30.73
N PHE A 362 1.78 5.23 -32.02
CA PHE A 362 0.83 4.21 -32.47
C PHE A 362 1.27 2.80 -32.08
N MET A 363 2.58 2.52 -32.06
CA MET A 363 3.12 1.25 -31.60
C MET A 363 2.84 1.00 -30.11
N VAL A 364 2.77 2.04 -29.27
CA VAL A 364 2.30 1.89 -27.88
C VAL A 364 0.82 1.49 -27.82
N SER A 365 -0.03 2.11 -28.64
CA SER A 365 -1.44 1.72 -28.74
C SER A 365 -1.59 0.27 -29.22
N PHE A 366 -0.76 -0.13 -30.19
CA PHE A 366 -0.66 -1.52 -30.65
C PHE A 366 -0.20 -2.48 -29.56
N SER A 367 0.84 -2.12 -28.78
CA SER A 367 1.35 -2.91 -27.66
C SER A 367 0.26 -3.24 -26.63
N GLU A 368 -0.63 -2.28 -26.31
CA GLU A 368 -1.74 -2.55 -25.39
C GLU A 368 -2.83 -3.41 -26.05
N THR A 369 -3.10 -3.21 -27.34
CA THR A 369 -4.01 -4.07 -28.12
C THR A 369 -3.55 -5.52 -28.12
N VAL A 370 -2.27 -5.79 -28.39
CA VAL A 370 -1.66 -7.13 -28.32
C VAL A 370 -2.00 -7.80 -26.98
N ARG A 371 -1.84 -7.07 -25.88
CA ARG A 371 -2.14 -7.61 -24.56
C ARG A 371 -3.64 -7.91 -24.40
N LEU A 372 -4.50 -6.97 -24.77
CA LEU A 372 -5.96 -7.07 -24.57
C LEU A 372 -6.65 -8.08 -25.50
N SER A 373 -6.05 -8.38 -26.66
CA SER A 373 -6.53 -9.39 -27.61
C SER A 373 -5.87 -10.76 -27.43
N SER A 374 -4.95 -10.91 -26.47
CA SER A 374 -4.32 -12.19 -26.16
C SER A 374 -5.25 -13.12 -25.37
N ASN A 375 -4.96 -14.41 -25.39
CA ASN A 375 -5.65 -15.45 -24.61
C ASN A 375 -5.34 -15.37 -23.09
N THR A 376 -4.96 -14.20 -22.57
CA THR A 376 -4.59 -14.00 -21.16
C THR A 376 -5.77 -13.49 -20.33
N LYS A 377 -5.76 -13.81 -19.03
CA LYS A 377 -6.74 -13.28 -18.08
C LYS A 377 -6.48 -11.78 -17.88
N ASN A 378 -7.37 -10.96 -18.41
CA ASN A 378 -7.33 -9.52 -18.20
C ASN A 378 -7.50 -9.17 -16.70
N GLY A 379 -6.57 -8.39 -16.16
CA GLY A 379 -6.57 -7.96 -14.75
C GLY A 379 -5.40 -8.47 -13.92
N GLU A 380 -4.70 -9.54 -14.35
CA GLU A 380 -3.51 -10.06 -13.66
C GLU A 380 -2.21 -9.56 -14.31
N PHE A 381 -1.17 -9.40 -13.50
CA PHE A 381 0.18 -9.08 -13.99
C PHE A 381 0.94 -10.32 -14.45
N LYS A 382 0.65 -11.48 -13.83
CA LYS A 382 1.18 -12.78 -14.27
C LYS A 382 0.47 -13.21 -15.55
N LEU A 383 1.22 -13.83 -16.45
CA LEU A 383 0.68 -14.38 -17.69
C LEU A 383 -0.07 -15.68 -17.41
N VAL A 384 -1.36 -15.55 -17.13
CA VAL A 384 -2.27 -16.68 -16.93
C VAL A 384 -3.21 -16.76 -18.13
N ARG A 385 -3.31 -17.94 -18.75
CA ARG A 385 -4.23 -18.17 -19.86
C ARG A 385 -5.67 -18.20 -19.36
N ILE A 386 -6.60 -17.73 -20.18
CA ILE A 386 -8.03 -17.91 -19.96
C ILE A 386 -8.36 -19.42 -19.94
N LYS A 387 -9.30 -19.84 -19.08
CA LYS A 387 -9.76 -21.24 -19.00
C LYS A 387 -10.32 -21.73 -20.34
N LYS A 388 -10.26 -23.04 -20.58
CA LYS A 388 -10.60 -23.67 -21.86
C LYS A 388 -12.02 -23.31 -22.32
N GLU A 389 -12.99 -23.35 -21.42
CA GLU A 389 -14.41 -23.12 -21.71
C GLU A 389 -14.65 -21.69 -22.22
N LYS A 390 -13.96 -20.71 -21.63
CA LYS A 390 -14.03 -19.31 -22.05
C LYS A 390 -13.17 -19.04 -23.30
N LEU A 391 -12.10 -19.79 -23.51
CA LEU A 391 -11.23 -19.64 -24.67
C LEU A 391 -11.96 -20.01 -25.98
N GLU A 392 -12.85 -21.00 -25.95
CA GLU A 392 -13.63 -21.42 -27.12
C GLU A 392 -14.46 -20.26 -27.69
N THR A 393 -15.16 -19.54 -26.82
CA THR A 393 -16.02 -18.39 -27.19
C THR A 393 -15.27 -17.06 -27.26
N TYR A 394 -14.04 -16.96 -26.76
CA TYR A 394 -13.25 -15.72 -26.76
C TYR A 394 -12.83 -15.30 -28.18
N ASN A 395 -13.44 -14.24 -28.71
CA ASN A 395 -13.13 -13.71 -30.05
C ASN A 395 -12.98 -12.18 -29.98
N PRO A 396 -11.78 -11.66 -29.63
CA PRO A 396 -11.59 -10.22 -29.46
C PRO A 396 -11.61 -9.48 -30.80
N ASP A 397 -12.30 -8.34 -30.85
CA ASP A 397 -12.23 -7.39 -31.97
C ASP A 397 -10.93 -6.59 -31.88
N VAL A 398 -9.88 -7.08 -32.55
CA VAL A 398 -8.53 -6.50 -32.47
C VAL A 398 -8.52 -5.06 -33.01
N LEU A 399 -9.18 -4.82 -34.14
CA LEU A 399 -9.21 -3.49 -34.75
C LEU A 399 -10.04 -2.52 -33.91
N GLY A 400 -11.19 -2.93 -33.38
CA GLY A 400 -11.99 -2.11 -32.47
C GLY A 400 -11.26 -1.78 -31.17
N ILE A 401 -10.53 -2.74 -30.58
CA ILE A 401 -9.66 -2.50 -29.42
C ILE A 401 -8.59 -1.45 -29.76
N PHE A 402 -7.91 -1.60 -30.91
CA PHE A 402 -6.89 -0.66 -31.35
C PHE A 402 -7.45 0.74 -31.60
N LYS A 403 -8.60 0.87 -32.28
CA LYS A 403 -9.27 2.15 -32.51
C LYS A 403 -9.60 2.85 -31.19
N LYS A 404 -10.35 2.17 -30.32
CA LYS A 404 -10.77 2.69 -29.01
C LYS A 404 -9.58 3.12 -28.15
N LYS A 405 -8.50 2.34 -28.14
CA LYS A 405 -7.28 2.67 -27.39
C LYS A 405 -6.57 3.88 -27.99
N THR A 406 -6.39 3.90 -29.30
CA THR A 406 -5.70 4.99 -29.98
C THR A 406 -6.46 6.32 -29.82
N GLU A 407 -7.79 6.31 -29.94
CA GLU A 407 -8.64 7.49 -29.73
C GLU A 407 -8.55 8.04 -28.30
N ALA A 408 -8.63 7.16 -27.29
CA ALA A 408 -8.46 7.53 -25.89
C ALA A 408 -7.04 8.10 -25.63
N ASN A 409 -6.04 7.52 -26.28
CA ASN A 409 -4.66 7.98 -26.17
C ASN A 409 -4.50 9.37 -26.80
N ILE A 410 -5.04 9.60 -28.00
CA ILE A 410 -5.01 10.91 -28.70
C ILE A 410 -5.62 11.99 -27.82
N LYS A 411 -6.73 11.70 -27.13
CA LYS A 411 -7.31 12.62 -26.15
C LYS A 411 -6.32 12.96 -25.03
N GLY A 412 -5.69 11.95 -24.42
CA GLY A 412 -4.68 12.15 -23.38
C GLY A 412 -3.47 12.95 -23.85
N MET A 413 -3.01 12.73 -25.09
CA MET A 413 -1.93 13.51 -25.71
C MET A 413 -2.37 14.95 -26.03
N THR A 414 -3.64 15.16 -26.39
CA THR A 414 -4.20 16.50 -26.62
C THR A 414 -4.15 17.33 -25.35
N ASP A 415 -4.63 16.77 -24.24
CA ASP A 415 -4.58 17.43 -22.93
C ASP A 415 -3.12 17.68 -22.51
N PHE A 416 -2.22 16.72 -22.73
CA PHE A 416 -0.80 16.85 -22.38
C PHE A 416 -0.12 17.93 -23.21
N TYR A 417 -0.27 17.90 -24.53
CA TYR A 417 0.33 18.86 -25.46
C TYR A 417 -0.08 20.30 -25.16
N LYS A 418 -1.34 20.50 -24.73
CA LYS A 418 -1.89 21.78 -24.34
C LYS A 418 -1.24 22.33 -23.07
N ASP A 419 -1.11 21.51 -22.04
CA ASP A 419 -0.77 21.97 -20.69
C ASP A 419 0.74 21.94 -20.37
N ILE A 420 1.56 21.26 -21.18
CA ILE A 420 3.01 21.21 -20.94
C ILE A 420 3.73 22.52 -21.23
N ASN A 421 4.83 22.74 -20.50
CA ASN A 421 5.81 23.75 -20.90
C ASN A 421 6.73 23.20 -22.01
N LYS A 422 6.53 23.67 -23.24
CA LYS A 422 7.30 23.24 -24.43
C LYS A 422 8.82 23.46 -24.32
N LYS A 423 9.30 24.36 -23.44
CA LYS A 423 10.74 24.61 -23.22
C LYS A 423 11.42 23.57 -22.33
N ALA A 424 10.65 22.91 -21.45
CA ALA A 424 11.20 21.82 -20.66
C ALA A 424 11.57 20.64 -21.57
N TRP A 425 12.46 19.77 -21.13
CA TRP A 425 12.84 18.57 -21.87
C TRP A 425 12.82 17.32 -20.97
N THR A 426 12.64 16.16 -21.60
CA THR A 426 12.80 14.85 -20.94
C THR A 426 13.84 14.03 -21.71
N LYS A 427 14.78 13.43 -21.01
CA LYS A 427 15.77 12.49 -21.55
C LYS A 427 15.65 11.15 -20.84
N ILE A 428 15.55 10.08 -21.61
CA ILE A 428 15.34 8.74 -21.08
C ILE A 428 16.55 7.88 -21.42
N ILE A 429 17.12 7.26 -20.39
CA ILE A 429 18.35 6.49 -20.44
C ILE A 429 17.98 5.02 -20.17
N TYR A 430 18.28 4.16 -21.14
CA TYR A 430 18.25 2.71 -20.92
C TYR A 430 19.50 2.33 -20.11
N GLY A 431 19.32 1.94 -18.85
CA GLY A 431 20.46 1.70 -17.98
C GLY A 431 20.12 1.18 -16.58
N ASP A 432 21.15 0.66 -15.93
CA ASP A 432 21.12 0.18 -14.55
C ASP A 432 21.53 1.33 -13.62
N SER A 433 20.62 1.76 -12.75
CA SER A 433 20.81 2.89 -11.85
C SER A 433 21.86 2.66 -10.76
N SER A 434 22.33 1.42 -10.57
CA SER A 434 23.48 1.12 -9.70
C SER A 434 24.82 1.48 -10.35
N LYS A 435 24.82 1.74 -11.66
CA LYS A 435 26.01 2.02 -12.48
C LYS A 435 26.03 3.46 -12.99
N ALA A 436 27.18 3.86 -13.53
CA ALA A 436 27.32 5.14 -14.22
C ALA A 436 26.41 5.18 -15.46
N ASN A 437 25.68 6.28 -15.62
CA ASN A 437 24.61 6.45 -16.62
C ASN A 437 24.81 7.71 -17.51
N GLY A 438 25.97 8.36 -17.40
CA GLY A 438 26.31 9.55 -18.19
C GLY A 438 25.73 10.87 -17.68
N ILE A 439 24.93 10.85 -16.60
CA ILE A 439 24.53 12.07 -15.89
C ILE A 439 25.73 12.61 -15.12
N LYS A 440 26.00 13.92 -15.24
CA LYS A 440 27.12 14.58 -14.57
C LYS A 440 26.90 14.63 -13.06
N ASP A 441 27.98 14.54 -12.30
CA ASP A 441 27.95 14.77 -10.85
C ASP A 441 27.43 16.18 -10.53
N ASN A 442 26.70 16.31 -9.42
CA ASN A 442 26.14 17.57 -8.94
C ASN A 442 25.35 18.36 -10.02
N SER A 443 24.60 17.66 -10.87
CA SER A 443 23.82 18.28 -11.96
C SER A 443 22.31 18.23 -11.74
N ILE A 444 21.82 17.38 -10.84
CA ILE A 444 20.39 17.17 -10.57
C ILE A 444 19.95 17.99 -9.36
N ASP A 445 18.84 18.71 -9.50
CA ASP A 445 18.24 19.58 -8.48
C ASP A 445 17.27 18.85 -7.54
N CYS A 446 16.72 17.72 -7.98
CA CYS A 446 15.86 16.87 -7.16
C CYS A 446 15.78 15.46 -7.77
N ILE A 447 15.84 14.43 -6.93
CA ILE A 447 15.55 13.06 -7.35
C ILE A 447 14.23 12.63 -6.71
N ILE A 448 13.27 12.19 -7.52
CA ILE A 448 12.04 11.56 -7.03
C ILE A 448 11.89 10.21 -7.70
N THR A 449 11.63 9.16 -6.92
CA THR A 449 11.54 7.82 -7.50
C THR A 449 10.70 6.88 -6.64
N SER A 450 10.34 5.75 -7.24
CA SER A 450 9.72 4.62 -6.58
C SER A 450 10.48 3.35 -7.00
N PRO A 451 11.42 2.83 -6.19
CA PRO A 451 12.12 1.60 -6.53
C PRO A 451 11.15 0.41 -6.64
N PRO A 452 11.52 -0.67 -7.35
CA PRO A 452 10.74 -1.89 -7.35
C PRO A 452 10.59 -2.42 -5.92
N TYR A 453 9.41 -2.96 -5.58
CA TYR A 453 9.03 -3.38 -4.21
C TYR A 453 9.70 -4.69 -3.74
N GLY A 454 11.02 -4.83 -3.93
CA GLY A 454 11.81 -6.02 -3.62
C GLY A 454 12.27 -6.77 -4.86
N ASP A 455 12.64 -8.05 -4.69
CA ASP A 455 13.11 -8.90 -5.79
C ASP A 455 12.00 -9.20 -6.81
N SER A 456 12.36 -9.09 -8.09
CA SER A 456 11.51 -9.29 -9.28
C SER A 456 10.81 -10.65 -9.31
N ARG A 457 11.43 -11.68 -8.71
CA ARG A 457 10.94 -13.07 -8.73
C ARG A 457 9.69 -13.30 -7.89
N THR A 458 9.44 -12.47 -6.89
CA THR A 458 8.39 -12.72 -5.88
C THR A 458 7.39 -11.59 -5.69
N THR A 459 7.72 -10.38 -6.17
CA THR A 459 6.92 -9.18 -5.90
C THR A 459 6.13 -8.76 -7.13
N VAL A 460 6.82 -8.27 -8.16
CA VAL A 460 6.22 -7.85 -9.43
C VAL A 460 7.05 -8.38 -10.59
N ALA A 461 6.45 -9.26 -11.38
CA ALA A 461 7.09 -9.86 -12.55
C ALA A 461 6.96 -8.94 -13.77
N TYR A 462 7.79 -7.88 -13.83
CA TYR A 462 7.77 -6.89 -14.91
C TYR A 462 8.10 -7.51 -16.27
N GLY A 463 9.06 -8.43 -16.32
CA GLY A 463 9.41 -9.17 -17.53
C GLY A 463 8.25 -10.06 -18.01
N GLN A 464 7.61 -10.80 -17.11
CA GLN A 464 6.42 -11.60 -17.48
C GLN A 464 5.28 -10.72 -18.01
N PHE A 465 4.97 -9.61 -17.34
CA PHE A 465 3.94 -8.69 -17.82
C PHE A 465 4.25 -8.18 -19.23
N SER A 466 5.51 -7.81 -19.46
CA SER A 466 5.97 -7.18 -20.69
C SER A 466 6.09 -8.18 -21.85
N ARG A 467 6.20 -9.48 -21.57
CA ARG A 467 6.63 -10.51 -22.54
C ARG A 467 5.83 -10.51 -23.84
N LEU A 468 4.49 -10.59 -23.78
CA LEU A 468 3.70 -10.70 -25.02
C LEU A 468 3.80 -9.42 -25.86
N SER A 469 3.66 -8.25 -25.24
CA SER A 469 3.82 -6.97 -25.93
C SER A 469 5.22 -6.84 -26.52
N ALA A 470 6.25 -7.14 -25.73
CA ALA A 470 7.65 -7.12 -26.13
C ALA A 470 7.97 -8.01 -27.34
N GLN A 471 7.42 -9.23 -27.36
CA GLN A 471 7.56 -10.18 -28.46
C GLN A 471 6.95 -9.67 -29.77
N TRP A 472 6.00 -8.73 -29.68
CA TRP A 472 5.34 -8.14 -30.84
C TRP A 472 5.95 -6.83 -31.32
N ILE A 473 6.60 -6.04 -30.45
CA ILE A 473 7.05 -4.68 -30.79
C ILE A 473 8.55 -4.54 -31.10
N ASP A 474 9.24 -5.64 -31.40
CA ASP A 474 10.66 -5.69 -31.86
C ASP A 474 11.66 -4.92 -30.97
N ILE A 475 11.35 -4.74 -29.68
CA ILE A 475 12.23 -4.06 -28.71
C ILE A 475 13.36 -4.96 -28.18
N PHE A 476 13.34 -6.25 -28.49
CA PHE A 476 14.38 -7.22 -28.16
C PHE A 476 14.93 -7.83 -29.45
N GLU A 477 16.26 -8.00 -29.54
CA GLU A 477 16.89 -8.74 -30.64
C GLU A 477 16.36 -10.18 -30.73
N ASP A 478 16.23 -10.85 -29.58
CA ASP A 478 15.54 -12.13 -29.45
C ASP A 478 14.26 -11.96 -28.62
N PRO A 479 13.07 -12.04 -29.23
CA PRO A 479 11.80 -11.89 -28.52
C PRO A 479 11.60 -12.96 -27.44
N ASN A 480 12.27 -14.12 -27.53
CA ASN A 480 12.17 -15.17 -26.52
C ASN A 480 12.96 -14.86 -25.24
N LYS A 481 13.87 -13.87 -25.28
CA LYS A 481 14.61 -13.39 -24.10
C LYS A 481 13.90 -12.28 -23.33
N ALA A 482 12.71 -11.86 -23.75
CA ALA A 482 11.98 -10.75 -23.12
C ALA A 482 11.72 -10.93 -21.60
N SER A 483 11.62 -12.17 -21.12
CA SER A 483 11.49 -12.47 -19.67
C SER A 483 12.81 -12.44 -18.90
N GLY A 484 13.95 -12.40 -19.59
CA GLY A 484 15.29 -12.39 -19.01
C GLY A 484 15.61 -11.12 -18.22
N VAL A 485 14.93 -10.02 -18.54
CA VAL A 485 15.07 -8.71 -17.86
C VAL A 485 14.91 -8.86 -16.34
N ASP A 486 14.01 -9.73 -15.87
CA ASP A 486 13.76 -9.92 -14.43
C ASP A 486 15.03 -10.37 -13.67
N ASN A 487 16.00 -11.03 -14.33
CA ASN A 487 17.27 -11.42 -13.72
C ASN A 487 18.29 -10.28 -13.63
N GLU A 488 18.09 -9.21 -14.39
CA GLU A 488 18.97 -8.04 -14.40
C GLU A 488 18.42 -6.90 -13.53
N LEU A 489 17.11 -6.90 -13.27
CA LEU A 489 16.48 -5.98 -12.33
C LEU A 489 17.05 -6.08 -10.91
N LEU A 490 16.81 -5.04 -10.13
CA LEU A 490 17.17 -4.95 -8.73
C LEU A 490 16.71 -6.19 -7.94
N GLY A 491 17.66 -6.90 -7.33
CA GLY A 491 17.38 -8.15 -6.60
C GLY A 491 17.14 -9.38 -7.49
N GLY A 492 17.36 -9.29 -8.81
CA GLY A 492 17.09 -10.36 -9.78
C GLY A 492 18.03 -11.57 -9.67
N LYS A 493 19.21 -11.42 -9.06
CA LYS A 493 20.17 -12.50 -8.77
C LYS A 493 20.46 -12.55 -7.28
N ALA A 494 20.25 -13.71 -6.67
CA ALA A 494 20.53 -13.92 -5.25
C ALA A 494 22.04 -13.82 -4.96
N THR A 495 22.40 -13.34 -3.76
CA THR A 495 23.78 -13.47 -3.29
C THR A 495 24.12 -14.92 -2.98
N LYS A 496 25.40 -15.28 -3.08
CA LYS A 496 25.87 -16.63 -2.67
C LYS A 496 25.93 -16.78 -1.15
N THR A 497 26.29 -15.70 -0.46
CA THR A 497 26.47 -15.61 0.99
C THR A 497 25.58 -14.51 1.59
N LEU A 498 25.35 -14.61 2.91
CA LEU A 498 24.73 -13.55 3.72
C LEU A 498 25.75 -12.55 4.28
N GLU A 499 27.05 -12.78 4.10
CA GLU A 499 28.08 -11.83 4.48
C GLU A 499 28.00 -10.57 3.61
N HIS A 500 27.98 -9.40 4.26
CA HIS A 500 27.89 -8.10 3.58
C HIS A 500 28.48 -6.96 4.41
N THR A 501 28.81 -5.87 3.72
CA THR A 501 29.33 -4.63 4.32
C THR A 501 28.26 -3.57 4.57
N LEU A 502 27.00 -3.81 4.18
CA LEU A 502 25.91 -2.86 4.41
C LEU A 502 25.70 -2.60 5.91
N ASP A 503 25.83 -1.33 6.31
CA ASP A 503 25.72 -0.92 7.70
C ASP A 503 24.30 -0.39 8.01
N SER A 504 23.36 -1.32 8.13
CA SER A 504 22.00 -1.05 8.60
C SER A 504 21.62 -2.08 9.65
N LYS A 505 21.27 -1.60 10.85
CA LYS A 505 20.80 -2.46 11.94
C LYS A 505 19.46 -3.11 11.55
N TYR A 506 18.58 -2.33 10.94
CA TYR A 506 17.28 -2.81 10.47
C TYR A 506 17.37 -3.93 9.45
N LEU A 507 18.32 -3.81 8.52
CA LEU A 507 18.56 -4.84 7.52
C LEU A 507 19.12 -6.11 8.18
N LYS A 508 20.15 -5.96 9.03
CA LYS A 508 20.75 -7.09 9.77
C LYS A 508 19.71 -7.84 10.59
N ASP A 509 18.88 -7.14 11.34
CA ASP A 509 17.80 -7.73 12.15
C ASP A 509 16.76 -8.45 11.29
N SER A 510 16.36 -7.86 10.16
CA SER A 510 15.41 -8.47 9.23
C SER A 510 15.99 -9.73 8.57
N LEU A 511 17.23 -9.67 8.10
CA LEU A 511 17.93 -10.81 7.49
C LEU A 511 18.10 -11.95 8.49
N ASN A 512 18.48 -11.66 9.74
CA ASN A 512 18.62 -12.67 10.79
C ASN A 512 17.29 -13.38 11.09
N LYS A 513 16.18 -12.64 11.16
CA LYS A 513 14.84 -13.22 11.37
C LYS A 513 14.42 -14.09 10.19
N ILE A 514 14.64 -13.62 8.96
CA ILE A 514 14.27 -14.36 7.75
C ILE A 514 15.15 -15.60 7.60
N ALA A 515 16.47 -15.50 7.82
CA ALA A 515 17.41 -16.60 7.63
C ALA A 515 17.14 -17.78 8.57
N LYS A 516 16.62 -17.52 9.78
CA LYS A 516 16.14 -18.57 10.70
C LYS A 516 14.99 -19.41 10.13
N ILE A 517 14.20 -18.83 9.23
CA ILE A 517 13.06 -19.50 8.59
C ILE A 517 13.46 -20.04 7.21
N ASP A 518 14.18 -19.25 6.42
CA ASP A 518 14.57 -19.54 5.04
C ASP A 518 15.82 -18.72 4.65
N GLU A 519 16.99 -19.35 4.76
CA GLU A 519 18.29 -18.73 4.44
C GLU A 519 18.39 -18.30 2.97
N LYS A 520 17.85 -19.12 2.04
CA LYS A 520 17.84 -18.79 0.62
C LYS A 520 17.05 -17.51 0.38
N ARG A 521 15.92 -17.35 1.06
CA ARG A 521 15.11 -16.15 0.96
C ARG A 521 15.79 -14.93 1.56
N ALA A 522 16.55 -15.08 2.64
CA ALA A 522 17.38 -14.01 3.16
C ALA A 522 18.44 -13.54 2.14
N LYS A 523 19.04 -14.46 1.36
CA LYS A 523 19.98 -14.11 0.28
C LYS A 523 19.35 -13.32 -0.85
N ASP A 524 18.10 -13.64 -1.22
CA ASP A 524 17.33 -12.83 -2.18
C ASP A 524 17.07 -11.41 -1.65
N VAL A 525 16.71 -11.29 -0.37
CA VAL A 525 16.48 -9.99 0.29
C VAL A 525 17.77 -9.17 0.30
N LEU A 526 18.89 -9.78 0.67
CA LEU A 526 20.18 -9.10 0.74
C LEU A 526 20.61 -8.56 -0.64
N SER A 527 20.43 -9.34 -1.71
CA SER A 527 20.87 -8.89 -3.04
C SER A 527 20.12 -7.64 -3.52
N PHE A 528 18.83 -7.51 -3.17
CA PHE A 528 18.07 -6.29 -3.41
C PHE A 528 18.69 -5.07 -2.71
N TYR A 529 19.03 -5.19 -1.42
CA TYR A 529 19.57 -4.06 -0.66
C TYR A 529 21.00 -3.69 -1.04
N ILE A 530 21.81 -4.64 -1.52
CA ILE A 530 23.14 -4.34 -2.08
C ILE A 530 22.98 -3.45 -3.31
N GLY A 531 22.16 -3.87 -4.27
CA GLY A 531 21.92 -3.06 -5.47
C GLY A 531 21.26 -1.72 -5.15
N LEU A 532 20.32 -1.68 -4.19
CA LEU A 532 19.66 -0.44 -3.79
C LEU A 532 20.67 0.55 -3.19
N ASN A 533 21.58 0.07 -2.34
CA ASN A 533 22.66 0.88 -1.78
C ASN A 533 23.57 1.46 -2.87
N ASP A 534 23.88 0.69 -3.91
CA ASP A 534 24.67 1.20 -5.04
C ASP A 534 23.89 2.24 -5.86
N CYS A 535 22.58 2.07 -6.04
CA CYS A 535 21.71 3.11 -6.60
C CYS A 535 21.70 4.38 -5.75
N LEU A 536 21.64 4.28 -4.41
CA LEU A 536 21.73 5.43 -3.50
C LEU A 536 23.07 6.16 -3.66
N LYS A 537 24.18 5.45 -3.83
CA LYS A 537 25.50 6.06 -4.09
C LYS A 537 25.55 6.80 -5.42
N GLN A 538 24.99 6.24 -6.49
CA GLN A 538 24.92 6.95 -7.78
C GLN A 538 24.02 8.18 -7.69
N ALA A 539 22.88 8.08 -7.00
CA ALA A 539 21.99 9.19 -6.74
C ALA A 539 22.70 10.33 -5.96
N TYR A 540 23.50 9.98 -4.94
CA TYR A 540 24.29 10.94 -4.19
C TYR A 540 25.28 11.70 -5.07
N LYS A 541 25.95 11.02 -6.01
CA LYS A 541 26.91 11.65 -6.93
C LYS A 541 26.24 12.68 -7.85
N MET A 542 25.11 12.32 -8.45
CA MET A 542 24.43 13.20 -9.41
C MET A 542 23.65 14.36 -8.77
N LEU A 543 23.17 14.19 -7.53
CA LEU A 543 22.40 15.21 -6.83
C LEU A 543 23.30 16.38 -6.38
N LYS A 544 22.83 17.62 -6.56
CA LYS A 544 23.52 18.81 -6.05
C LYS A 544 23.52 18.85 -4.51
N PRO A 545 24.51 19.51 -3.88
CA PRO A 545 24.49 19.78 -2.45
C PRO A 545 23.21 20.50 -2.02
N LYS A 546 22.72 20.21 -0.81
CA LYS A 546 21.50 20.80 -0.22
C LYS A 546 20.20 20.52 -0.98
N LYS A 547 20.21 19.58 -1.93
CA LYS A 547 19.02 19.15 -2.67
C LYS A 547 18.49 17.81 -2.16
N TYR A 548 17.29 17.48 -2.59
CA TYR A 548 16.49 16.39 -2.01
C TYR A 548 16.42 15.16 -2.92
N PHE A 549 16.41 14.01 -2.28
CA PHE A 549 16.12 12.70 -2.86
C PHE A 549 14.93 12.07 -2.11
N CYS A 550 13.79 12.00 -2.78
CA CYS A 550 12.55 11.43 -2.24
C CYS A 550 12.29 10.04 -2.82
N LEU A 551 12.16 9.04 -1.95
CA LEU A 551 11.89 7.65 -2.34
C LEU A 551 10.53 7.21 -1.81
N VAL A 552 9.64 6.80 -2.71
CA VAL A 552 8.35 6.19 -2.33
C VAL A 552 8.51 4.69 -2.28
N VAL A 553 8.43 4.12 -1.09
CA VAL A 553 8.80 2.72 -0.83
C VAL A 553 7.78 1.98 0.01
N GLY A 554 7.76 0.68 -0.20
CA GLY A 554 6.89 -0.21 0.51
C GLY A 554 7.60 -1.09 1.52
N ASN A 555 7.04 -1.20 2.73
CA ASN A 555 7.52 -2.14 3.74
C ASN A 555 6.90 -3.51 3.49
N ARG A 556 7.66 -4.39 2.82
CA ARG A 556 7.18 -5.72 2.41
C ARG A 556 7.24 -6.73 3.55
N LEU A 557 6.40 -7.76 3.47
CA LEU A 557 6.54 -8.96 4.30
C LEU A 557 7.26 -10.05 3.51
N VAL A 558 8.22 -10.71 4.16
CA VAL A 558 8.92 -11.88 3.64
C VAL A 558 8.97 -12.92 4.74
N LYS A 559 8.36 -14.08 4.53
CA LYS A 559 8.26 -15.14 5.55
C LYS A 559 7.73 -14.59 6.89
N GLN A 560 6.64 -13.81 6.81
CA GLN A 560 6.02 -13.11 7.94
C GLN A 560 6.91 -12.07 8.66
N VAL A 561 8.15 -11.84 8.20
CA VAL A 561 9.00 -10.76 8.69
C VAL A 561 8.71 -9.50 7.87
N ARG A 562 8.15 -8.47 8.51
CA ARG A 562 8.01 -7.15 7.90
C ARG A 562 9.38 -6.48 7.83
N ILE A 563 9.83 -6.17 6.63
CA ILE A 563 11.10 -5.49 6.38
C ILE A 563 10.83 -3.97 6.37
N PRO A 564 11.43 -3.18 7.27
CA PRO A 564 11.26 -1.74 7.33
C PRO A 564 12.17 -1.05 6.30
N THR A 565 11.82 -1.21 5.02
CA THR A 565 12.57 -0.66 3.87
C THR A 565 12.83 0.84 4.02
N ASP A 566 11.84 1.58 4.53
CA ASP A 566 11.98 3.01 4.80
C ASP A 566 13.15 3.35 5.72
N PHE A 567 13.24 2.69 6.87
CA PHE A 567 14.34 2.91 7.82
C PHE A 567 15.67 2.35 7.34
N ILE A 568 15.67 1.25 6.59
CA ILE A 568 16.90 0.73 5.96
C ILE A 568 17.46 1.76 4.98
N ILE A 569 16.61 2.39 4.16
CA ILE A 569 17.04 3.45 3.24
C ILE A 569 17.58 4.65 4.00
N ALA A 570 16.93 5.06 5.10
CA ALA A 570 17.42 6.15 5.94
C ALA A 570 18.83 5.86 6.50
N GLU A 571 19.05 4.67 7.09
CA GLU A 571 20.37 4.28 7.62
C GLU A 571 21.44 4.22 6.52
N LEU A 572 21.13 3.59 5.38
CA LEU A 572 22.08 3.48 4.27
C LEU A 572 22.39 4.86 3.65
N GLY A 573 21.37 5.72 3.52
CA GLY A 573 21.52 7.08 3.03
C GLY A 573 22.48 7.90 3.90
N GLU A 574 22.32 7.83 5.22
CA GLU A 574 23.24 8.50 6.16
C GLU A 574 24.68 8.02 6.06
N LYS A 575 24.88 6.72 5.87
CA LYS A 575 26.24 6.17 5.67
C LYS A 575 26.89 6.64 4.37
N ILE A 576 26.09 7.04 3.38
CA ILE A 576 26.56 7.59 2.10
C ILE A 576 26.83 9.11 2.21
N GLY A 577 26.20 9.80 3.17
CA GLY A 577 26.33 11.25 3.36
C GLY A 577 25.03 12.04 3.15
N PHE A 578 23.88 11.39 3.13
CA PHE A 578 22.59 12.08 3.19
C PHE A 578 22.16 12.33 4.63
N THR A 579 21.38 13.38 4.87
CA THR A 579 20.57 13.52 6.08
C THR A 579 19.15 13.01 5.81
N CYS A 580 18.61 12.16 6.69
CA CYS A 580 17.19 11.77 6.64
C CYS A 580 16.34 12.85 7.32
N GLU A 581 15.60 13.63 6.53
CA GLU A 581 14.81 14.77 7.02
C GLU A 581 13.42 14.34 7.48
N ASP A 582 12.78 13.40 6.76
CA ASP A 582 11.43 12.95 7.10
C ASP A 582 11.08 11.56 6.54
N VAL A 583 10.11 10.91 7.17
CA VAL A 583 9.50 9.64 6.72
C VAL A 583 7.99 9.72 6.84
N PHE A 584 7.31 10.00 5.72
CA PHE A 584 5.85 10.02 5.67
C PHE A 584 5.29 8.63 5.44
N VAL A 585 4.09 8.36 5.96
CA VAL A 585 3.33 7.14 5.65
C VAL A 585 1.95 7.51 5.15
N ARG A 586 1.59 6.96 3.99
CA ARG A 586 0.28 7.11 3.36
C ARG A 586 -0.39 5.76 3.13
N ASN A 587 -1.70 5.75 2.96
CA ASN A 587 -2.40 4.57 2.44
C ASN A 587 -2.35 4.54 0.92
N ILE A 588 -2.46 3.34 0.36
CA ILE A 588 -2.60 3.13 -1.09
C ILE A 588 -4.08 2.86 -1.40
N PRO A 589 -4.87 3.85 -1.85
CA PRO A 589 -6.25 3.60 -2.22
C PRO A 589 -6.36 2.81 -3.54
N GLY A 590 -7.34 1.89 -3.61
CA GLY A 590 -7.71 1.21 -4.86
C GLY A 590 -6.60 0.33 -5.46
N LYS A 591 -6.31 -0.80 -4.81
CA LYS A 591 -5.30 -1.76 -5.29
C LYS A 591 -5.69 -2.45 -6.61
N ARG A 592 -4.72 -2.63 -7.50
CA ARG A 592 -4.73 -3.67 -8.56
C ARG A 592 -4.00 -4.96 -8.15
N MET A 593 -3.18 -4.91 -7.09
CA MET A 593 -2.60 -6.13 -6.49
C MET A 593 -3.65 -6.84 -5.64
N PRO A 594 -3.66 -8.19 -5.59
CA PRO A 594 -4.58 -8.94 -4.74
C PRO A 594 -4.53 -8.45 -3.28
N ILE A 595 -5.68 -8.32 -2.61
CA ILE A 595 -5.75 -7.92 -1.19
C ILE A 595 -4.99 -8.92 -0.32
N LYS A 596 -4.98 -10.20 -0.73
CA LYS A 596 -4.19 -11.25 -0.12
C LYS A 596 -3.35 -12.00 -1.15
N ASN A 597 -2.09 -12.32 -0.84
CA ASN A 597 -1.26 -13.23 -1.62
C ASN A 597 -0.84 -14.45 -0.77
N SER A 598 -0.54 -15.59 -1.39
CA SER A 598 0.08 -16.72 -0.68
C SER A 598 1.57 -16.74 -1.05
N PRO A 599 2.44 -16.10 -0.25
CA PRO A 599 3.88 -16.06 -0.54
C PRO A 599 4.55 -17.43 -0.35
N THR A 600 3.87 -18.40 0.25
CA THR A 600 4.39 -19.73 0.55
C THR A 600 4.09 -20.78 -0.52
N ASN A 601 3.36 -20.45 -1.58
CA ASN A 601 2.79 -21.43 -2.54
C ASN A 601 1.91 -22.51 -1.87
N ILE A 602 1.51 -22.31 -0.60
CA ILE A 602 0.61 -23.20 0.12
C ILE A 602 -0.82 -22.71 -0.14
N VAL A 603 -1.65 -23.58 -0.70
CA VAL A 603 -3.08 -23.33 -0.95
C VAL A 603 -3.77 -23.04 0.40
N GLY A 604 -4.41 -21.87 0.53
CA GLY A 604 -5.13 -21.47 1.73
C GLY A 604 -4.38 -20.55 2.70
N ALA A 605 -3.04 -20.45 2.61
CA ALA A 605 -2.23 -19.53 3.43
C ALA A 605 -2.21 -18.12 2.80
N LEU A 606 -3.31 -17.38 2.94
CA LEU A 606 -3.47 -16.03 2.36
C LEU A 606 -3.00 -14.95 3.34
N GLU A 607 -1.98 -14.17 2.96
CA GLU A 607 -1.42 -13.03 3.73
C GLU A 607 -1.86 -11.68 3.15
N GLU A 608 -2.11 -10.67 3.99
CA GLU A 608 -2.47 -9.32 3.53
C GLU A 608 -1.31 -8.66 2.77
N THR A 609 -1.60 -8.13 1.57
CA THR A 609 -0.63 -7.37 0.82
C THR A 609 -0.46 -5.96 1.40
N MET A 610 0.69 -5.34 1.13
CA MET A 610 1.05 -4.01 1.63
C MET A 610 -0.03 -2.93 1.38
N ASN A 611 -0.65 -2.40 2.44
CA ASN A 611 -1.74 -1.39 2.37
C ASN A 611 -1.25 0.07 2.51
N LYS A 612 0.04 0.24 2.81
CA LYS A 612 0.68 1.53 3.09
C LYS A 612 2.03 1.60 2.42
N GLU A 613 2.42 2.78 1.99
CA GLU A 613 3.77 3.08 1.55
C GLU A 613 4.32 4.26 2.33
N SER A 614 5.63 4.30 2.40
CA SER A 614 6.41 5.34 3.06
C SER A 614 7.07 6.23 2.01
N ILE A 615 7.18 7.52 2.28
CA ILE A 615 7.98 8.45 1.50
C ILE A 615 9.18 8.83 2.38
N VAL A 616 10.37 8.40 1.98
CA VAL A 616 11.63 8.73 2.66
C VAL A 616 12.21 9.97 1.99
N VAL A 617 12.46 11.03 2.76
CA VAL A 617 13.03 12.29 2.27
C VAL A 617 14.46 12.40 2.77
N LEU A 618 15.40 12.27 1.84
CA LEU A 618 16.82 12.43 2.08
C LEU A 618 17.27 13.79 1.53
N ARG A 619 18.19 14.47 2.23
CA ARG A 619 18.85 15.69 1.76
C ARG A 619 20.35 15.43 1.65
N LYS A 620 20.96 15.81 0.53
CA LYS A 620 22.43 15.78 0.42
C LYS A 620 23.00 16.94 1.22
N ASP A 621 24.01 16.67 2.04
CA ASP A 621 24.62 17.66 2.91
C ASP A 621 25.23 18.85 2.14
#